data_AF-A0A6P1EX73-F1
#
_entry.id   AF-A0A6P1EX73-F1
#
_cell.length_a   1.000
_cell.length_b   1.000
_cell.length_c   1.000
_cell.angle_alpha   90.00
_cell.angle_beta   90.00
_cell.angle_gamma   90.00
#
_symmetry.space_group_name_H-M   'P 1'
#
loop_
_entity.id
_entity.type
_entity.pdbx_description
1 polymer ?
#
loop_
_entity_poly.entity_id
_entity_poly.type
_entity_poly.pdbx_seq_one_letter_code
_entity_poly.pdbx_strand_id
1 'polypeptide(L)'
;MTKPVVLIAEELSPATVDALGPDFEIRSVDGTDRPALLEALGTADAILVRSATQVDAEAIAAAPALKVVARAGVGLDNVDITAATAAGVMVVNAPTSNIISAAELTVGHILSLARHIPAAHSALAQGLWKRSKYTGVELYEKTVGIIGLGRIGALITARLQAFGVNVVAYDPYVTSARAQQLGVTLLPLDELLAQSDFITIHMPKTPETTGMISDAQLALMKPTAFLVNVARGGLIDEDALHRALVAKTIAGAGLDVFVKEPPTDSPLLALENVVVTPHLGASTDEAQEKAGVSVAKSVRLALSGELVPDAVNVAGGVIDPYVRPGIPLVEKLGQVFSGLAASPVTSIDVEVRGELAGFDVKVLKLAALKGVFSNVVSETVSYVNAPVLAEQRGIEVRLITDAVSDEYRNVITLRGALSDGSQISVSGTLTGTKQVEKLVAINGYDVEVPLAKHHVVMSYVDRPGIVAVYGREFGDASVNIAGMQIARTEAGGKALSVITIDSPAPDGLLEKVRVAIDADLMQEIDITE
;
A
#
# COMPACT_ATOMS: atom_id res chain seq x y z
N MET A 1 9.28 17.86 -21.63
CA MET A 1 8.01 17.44 -20.99
C MET A 1 7.69 18.43 -19.89
N THR A 2 6.42 18.74 -19.67
CA THR A 2 5.95 19.48 -18.49
C THR A 2 6.29 18.66 -17.23
N LYS A 3 6.74 19.33 -16.17
CA LYS A 3 7.05 18.65 -14.90
C LYS A 3 5.74 18.18 -14.26
N PRO A 4 5.68 16.98 -13.64
CA PRO A 4 4.52 16.57 -12.87
C PRO A 4 4.26 17.55 -11.72
N VAL A 5 3.00 17.82 -11.42
CA VAL A 5 2.57 18.77 -10.39
C VAL A 5 2.40 18.04 -9.06
N VAL A 6 3.13 18.49 -8.05
CA VAL A 6 3.01 18.00 -6.66
C VAL A 6 2.36 19.09 -5.82
N LEU A 7 1.13 18.86 -5.40
CA LEU A 7 0.34 19.77 -4.58
C LEU A 7 0.58 19.52 -3.09
N ILE A 8 1.00 20.53 -2.34
CA ILE A 8 1.12 20.50 -0.88
C ILE A 8 -0.08 21.23 -0.29
N ALA A 9 -0.99 20.50 0.35
CA ALA A 9 -2.24 21.06 0.86
C ALA A 9 -2.21 21.46 2.34
N GLU A 10 -1.10 21.19 3.03
CA GLU A 10 -0.88 21.56 4.44
C GLU A 10 0.57 21.98 4.65
N GLU A 11 0.85 22.67 5.77
CA GLU A 11 2.21 23.03 6.13
C GLU A 11 3.06 21.77 6.41
N LEU A 12 4.14 21.63 5.64
CA LEU A 12 5.12 20.56 5.72
C LEU A 12 6.52 21.15 5.95
N SER A 13 7.40 20.37 6.58
CA SER A 13 8.80 20.79 6.81
C SER A 13 9.48 21.13 5.47
N PRO A 14 10.34 22.17 5.40
CA PRO A 14 11.15 22.48 4.22
C PRO A 14 11.94 21.27 3.68
N ALA A 15 12.37 20.36 4.55
CA ALA A 15 13.05 19.13 4.15
C ALA A 15 12.19 18.23 3.22
N THR A 16 10.87 18.36 3.27
CA THR A 16 9.94 17.68 2.36
C THR A 16 10.12 18.17 0.93
N VAL A 17 10.20 19.48 0.75
CA VAL A 17 10.40 20.14 -0.55
C VAL A 17 11.78 19.78 -1.11
N ASP A 18 12.80 19.80 -0.26
CA ASP A 18 14.15 19.38 -0.63
C ASP A 18 14.21 17.91 -1.05
N ALA A 19 13.49 17.03 -0.34
CA ALA A 19 13.42 15.60 -0.65
C ALA A 19 12.63 15.29 -1.92
N LEU A 20 11.64 16.12 -2.29
CA LEU A 20 10.96 16.04 -3.60
C LEU A 20 11.92 16.39 -4.73
N GLY A 21 12.84 17.34 -4.52
CA GLY A 21 13.85 17.72 -5.50
C GLY A 21 13.30 18.51 -6.71
N PRO A 22 14.15 18.80 -7.72
CA PRO A 22 13.84 19.77 -8.77
C PRO A 22 12.99 19.21 -9.93
N ASP A 23 12.66 17.92 -9.90
CA ASP A 23 12.02 17.20 -11.02
C ASP A 23 10.52 17.51 -11.16
N PHE A 24 9.92 18.13 -10.14
CA PHE A 24 8.48 18.41 -10.04
C PHE A 24 8.18 19.91 -10.00
N GLU A 25 6.95 20.27 -10.39
CA GLU A 25 6.38 21.58 -10.11
C GLU A 25 5.63 21.50 -8.77
N ILE A 26 6.20 22.11 -7.73
CA ILE A 26 5.60 22.10 -6.39
C ILE A 26 4.66 23.30 -6.25
N ARG A 27 3.40 23.03 -5.91
CA ARG A 27 2.38 24.05 -5.64
C ARG A 27 1.86 23.89 -4.21
N SER A 28 1.40 24.97 -3.61
CA SER A 28 0.77 24.94 -2.29
C SER A 28 -0.66 25.47 -2.35
N VAL A 29 -1.54 24.88 -1.55
CA VAL A 29 -2.91 25.34 -1.34
C VAL A 29 -3.28 25.17 0.13
N ASP A 30 -4.21 25.97 0.64
CA ASP A 30 -4.87 25.65 1.91
C ASP A 30 -5.87 24.52 1.67
N GLY A 31 -5.53 23.30 2.07
CA GLY A 31 -6.39 22.14 1.89
C GLY A 31 -7.65 22.15 2.75
N THR A 32 -7.78 23.07 3.70
CA THR A 32 -9.03 23.29 4.44
C THR A 32 -10.00 24.21 3.70
N ASP A 33 -9.52 24.97 2.70
CA ASP A 33 -10.36 25.68 1.74
C ASP A 33 -10.78 24.72 0.62
N ARG A 34 -11.97 24.12 0.81
CA ARG A 34 -12.48 23.07 -0.07
C ARG A 34 -12.60 23.51 -1.54
N PRO A 35 -13.20 24.66 -1.90
CA PRO A 35 -13.18 25.15 -3.27
C PRO A 35 -11.76 25.29 -3.87
N ALA A 36 -10.81 25.88 -3.13
CA ALA A 36 -9.45 26.07 -3.61
C ALA A 36 -8.71 24.73 -3.81
N LEU A 37 -8.92 23.78 -2.90
CA LEU A 37 -8.38 22.43 -3.01
C LEU A 37 -8.86 21.73 -4.28
N LEU A 38 -10.17 21.73 -4.55
CA LEU A 38 -10.75 21.06 -5.72
C LEU A 38 -10.25 21.67 -7.04
N GLU A 39 -10.09 23.00 -7.10
CA GLU A 39 -9.52 23.67 -8.27
C GLU A 39 -8.06 23.27 -8.50
N ALA A 40 -7.24 23.28 -7.44
CA ALA A 40 -5.82 22.93 -7.52
C ALA A 40 -5.60 21.46 -7.92
N LEU A 41 -6.46 20.55 -7.44
CA LEU A 41 -6.43 19.12 -7.73
C LEU A 41 -6.65 18.79 -9.21
N GLY A 42 -7.35 19.64 -9.96
CA GLY A 42 -7.66 19.41 -11.38
C GLY A 42 -6.44 19.22 -12.29
N THR A 43 -5.24 19.62 -11.83
CA THR A 43 -3.98 19.45 -12.56
C THR A 43 -2.89 18.73 -11.76
N ALA A 44 -3.20 18.20 -10.57
CA ALA A 44 -2.20 17.59 -9.69
C ALA A 44 -1.92 16.12 -10.08
N ASP A 45 -0.64 15.76 -10.20
CA ASP A 45 -0.20 14.36 -10.31
C ASP A 45 -0.05 13.70 -8.93
N ALA A 46 0.23 14.50 -7.90
CA ALA A 46 0.35 14.08 -6.53
C ALA A 46 -0.22 15.13 -5.56
N ILE A 47 -0.75 14.68 -4.42
CA ILE A 47 -1.10 15.56 -3.30
C ILE A 47 -0.42 15.07 -2.01
N LEU A 48 0.23 15.97 -1.28
CA LEU A 48 0.73 15.74 0.06
C LEU A 48 -0.21 16.42 1.07
N VAL A 49 -0.68 15.63 2.04
CA VAL A 49 -1.59 16.07 3.11
C VAL A 49 -1.06 15.66 4.49
N ARG A 50 -1.61 16.23 5.56
CA ARG A 50 -1.43 15.76 6.94
C ARG A 50 -2.75 15.29 7.51
N SER A 51 -3.40 16.07 8.37
CA SER A 51 -4.61 15.66 9.10
C SER A 51 -5.78 16.62 8.93
N ALA A 52 -5.54 17.86 8.52
CA ALA A 52 -6.60 18.84 8.34
C ALA A 52 -7.35 18.65 7.02
N THR A 53 -6.62 18.33 5.95
CA THR A 53 -7.21 18.17 4.60
C THR A 53 -7.94 16.84 4.48
N GLN A 54 -9.20 16.87 4.05
CA GLN A 54 -9.98 15.67 3.75
C GLN A 54 -9.82 15.31 2.28
N VAL A 55 -9.24 14.14 2.00
CA VAL A 55 -9.09 13.57 0.64
C VAL A 55 -10.10 12.45 0.49
N ASP A 56 -11.36 12.84 0.36
CA ASP A 56 -12.52 11.96 0.17
C ASP A 56 -12.84 11.75 -1.33
N ALA A 57 -13.91 11.01 -1.61
CA ALA A 57 -14.32 10.69 -2.97
C ALA A 57 -14.54 11.93 -3.87
N GLU A 58 -15.02 13.05 -3.33
CA GLU A 58 -15.18 14.30 -4.09
C GLU A 58 -13.82 14.87 -4.50
N ALA A 59 -12.86 14.96 -3.58
CA ALA A 59 -11.51 15.43 -3.88
C ALA A 59 -10.81 14.53 -4.92
N ILE A 60 -10.96 13.22 -4.80
CA ILE A 60 -10.38 12.25 -5.73
C ILE A 60 -11.01 12.38 -7.12
N ALA A 61 -12.34 12.54 -7.21
CA ALA A 61 -13.04 12.73 -8.48
C ALA A 61 -12.67 14.04 -9.19
N ALA A 62 -12.31 15.09 -8.45
CA ALA A 62 -11.85 16.36 -9.00
C ALA A 62 -10.41 16.31 -9.55
N ALA A 63 -9.69 15.19 -9.37
CA ALA A 63 -8.27 15.06 -9.65
C ALA A 63 -7.98 14.01 -10.74
N PRO A 64 -8.31 14.26 -12.02
CA PRO A 64 -8.26 13.25 -13.08
C PRO A 64 -6.85 12.74 -13.43
N ALA A 65 -5.81 13.50 -13.08
CA ALA A 65 -4.41 13.15 -13.31
C ALA A 65 -3.72 12.58 -12.06
N LEU A 66 -4.42 12.48 -10.93
CA LEU A 66 -3.82 12.13 -9.65
C LEU A 66 -3.33 10.69 -9.67
N LYS A 67 -2.05 10.49 -9.32
CA LYS A 67 -1.41 9.17 -9.23
C LYS A 67 -1.16 8.77 -7.79
N VAL A 68 -0.91 9.74 -6.90
CA VAL A 68 -0.58 9.45 -5.50
C VAL A 68 -1.15 10.48 -4.52
N VAL A 69 -1.77 9.97 -3.44
CA VAL A 69 -2.09 10.69 -2.21
C VAL A 69 -1.08 10.31 -1.15
N ALA A 70 -0.33 11.29 -0.66
CA ALA A 70 0.76 11.11 0.27
C ALA A 70 0.43 11.76 1.62
N ARG A 71 0.15 10.94 2.62
CA ARG A 71 -0.17 11.41 3.97
C ARG A 71 1.08 11.46 4.82
N ALA A 72 1.57 12.66 5.14
CA ALA A 72 2.69 12.88 6.05
C ALA A 72 2.30 12.60 7.50
N GLY A 73 2.21 11.31 7.84
CA GLY A 73 1.81 10.78 9.15
C GLY A 73 1.45 9.29 9.05
N VAL A 74 1.03 8.68 10.17
CA VAL A 74 0.73 7.24 10.22
C VAL A 74 -0.74 6.90 9.92
N GLY A 75 -1.68 7.49 10.66
CA GLY A 75 -3.13 7.35 10.41
C GLY A 75 -3.55 7.79 9.00
N LEU A 76 -4.70 7.30 8.53
CA LEU A 76 -5.24 7.60 7.21
C LEU A 76 -6.73 7.96 7.28
N ASP A 77 -7.19 8.41 8.45
CA ASP A 77 -8.60 8.67 8.74
C ASP A 77 -9.20 9.76 7.85
N ASN A 78 -8.35 10.65 7.30
CA ASN A 78 -8.71 11.75 6.41
C ASN A 78 -8.51 11.44 4.91
N VAL A 79 -8.27 10.18 4.54
CA VAL A 79 -8.11 9.74 3.15
C VAL A 79 -9.04 8.57 2.87
N ASP A 80 -9.93 8.72 1.88
CA ASP A 80 -10.79 7.63 1.42
C ASP A 80 -10.00 6.65 0.56
N ILE A 81 -9.44 5.63 1.22
CA ILE A 81 -8.65 4.58 0.57
C ILE A 81 -9.50 3.81 -0.45
N THR A 82 -10.80 3.64 -0.22
CA THR A 82 -11.67 2.90 -1.13
C THR A 82 -11.88 3.67 -2.42
N ALA A 83 -12.22 4.96 -2.32
CA ALA A 83 -12.35 5.83 -3.48
C ALA A 83 -11.02 5.98 -4.24
N ALA A 84 -9.90 6.13 -3.51
CA ALA A 84 -8.58 6.23 -4.12
C ALA A 84 -8.24 4.95 -4.89
N THR A 85 -8.53 3.80 -4.29
CA THR A 85 -8.31 2.50 -4.92
C THR A 85 -9.16 2.33 -6.17
N ALA A 86 -10.44 2.68 -6.13
CA ALA A 86 -11.31 2.63 -7.31
C ALA A 86 -10.82 3.53 -8.45
N ALA A 87 -10.32 4.72 -8.11
CA ALA A 87 -9.75 5.66 -9.07
C ALA A 87 -8.32 5.31 -9.56
N GLY A 88 -7.73 4.20 -9.09
CA GLY A 88 -6.36 3.80 -9.44
C GLY A 88 -5.26 4.64 -8.78
N VAL A 89 -5.62 5.48 -7.80
CA VAL A 89 -4.73 6.38 -7.08
C VAL A 89 -4.04 5.64 -5.93
N MET A 90 -2.71 5.70 -5.90
CA MET A 90 -1.92 5.12 -4.83
C MET A 90 -2.04 5.96 -3.56
N VAL A 91 -2.23 5.32 -2.41
CA VAL A 91 -2.19 6.00 -1.11
C VAL A 91 -0.92 5.55 -0.38
N VAL A 92 -0.14 6.51 0.12
CA VAL A 92 1.10 6.26 0.85
C VAL A 92 1.08 7.03 2.18
N ASN A 93 1.70 6.45 3.21
CA ASN A 93 1.83 7.09 4.51
C ASN A 93 3.30 7.06 5.01
N ALA A 94 3.54 7.53 6.24
CA ALA A 94 4.86 7.48 6.87
C ALA A 94 4.80 6.64 8.16
N PRO A 95 4.82 5.30 8.07
CA PRO A 95 4.40 4.40 9.17
C PRO A 95 5.33 4.40 10.39
N THR A 96 6.58 4.88 10.23
CA THR A 96 7.58 4.91 11.31
C THR A 96 7.97 6.31 11.77
N SER A 97 7.38 7.38 11.21
CA SER A 97 7.84 8.75 11.44
C SER A 97 7.65 9.23 12.89
N ASN A 98 6.60 8.78 13.56
CA ASN A 98 6.19 9.27 14.88
C ASN A 98 6.53 8.33 16.06
N ILE A 99 7.17 7.17 15.81
CA ILE A 99 7.27 6.11 16.84
C ILE A 99 8.02 6.55 18.09
N ILE A 100 8.99 7.46 17.94
CA ILE A 100 9.78 8.03 19.05
C ILE A 100 8.95 9.04 19.82
N SER A 101 8.39 10.03 19.12
CA SER A 101 7.58 11.10 19.72
C SER A 101 6.37 10.56 20.48
N ALA A 102 5.69 9.55 19.93
CA ALA A 102 4.54 8.91 20.58
C ALA A 102 4.95 8.14 21.85
N ALA A 103 6.10 7.46 21.82
CA ALA A 103 6.65 6.78 22.99
C ALA A 103 7.02 7.78 24.09
N GLU A 104 7.63 8.91 23.73
CA GLU A 104 8.00 9.98 24.66
C GLU A 104 6.79 10.65 25.29
N LEU A 105 5.77 10.96 24.49
CA LEU A 105 4.52 11.52 24.99
C LEU A 105 3.82 10.56 25.96
N THR A 106 3.86 9.25 25.68
CA THR A 106 3.29 8.24 26.60
C THR A 106 3.99 8.25 27.96
N VAL A 107 5.32 8.30 27.98
CA VAL A 107 6.09 8.44 29.23
C VAL A 107 5.78 9.78 29.92
N GLY A 108 5.61 10.85 29.13
CA GLY A 108 5.18 12.17 29.62
C GLY A 108 3.82 12.13 30.31
N HIS A 109 2.83 11.43 29.76
CA HIS A 109 1.52 11.21 30.38
C HIS A 109 1.64 10.42 31.69
N ILE A 110 2.42 9.33 31.69
CA ILE A 110 2.67 8.52 32.91
C ILE A 110 3.26 9.40 34.03
N LEU A 111 4.28 10.20 33.73
CA LEU A 111 4.89 11.10 34.71
C LEU A 111 3.94 12.22 35.16
N SER A 112 3.15 12.76 34.23
CA SER A 112 2.16 13.80 34.51
C SER A 112 1.09 13.32 35.47
N LEU A 113 0.60 12.09 35.31
CA LEU A 113 -0.35 11.44 36.21
C LEU A 113 0.30 11.12 37.56
N ALA A 114 1.49 10.53 37.55
CA ALA A 114 2.19 10.16 38.78
C ALA A 114 2.47 11.38 39.67
N ARG A 115 2.70 12.56 39.08
CA ARG A 115 3.18 13.76 39.79
C ARG A 115 2.23 14.96 39.77
N HIS A 116 1.04 14.82 39.18
CA HIS A 116 0.04 15.89 39.04
C HIS A 116 0.57 17.15 38.33
N ILE A 117 1.48 16.98 37.36
CA ILE A 117 2.24 18.10 36.77
C ILE A 117 1.32 19.20 36.21
N PRO A 118 0.32 18.89 35.35
CA PRO A 118 -0.52 19.93 34.74
C PRO A 118 -1.35 20.69 35.78
N ALA A 119 -1.97 19.98 36.73
CA ALA A 119 -2.80 20.57 37.78
C ALA A 119 -1.98 21.41 38.77
N ALA A 120 -0.80 20.93 39.16
CA ALA A 120 0.10 21.66 40.05
C ALA A 120 0.66 22.92 39.37
N HIS A 121 1.04 22.83 38.10
CA HIS A 121 1.45 23.98 37.29
C HIS A 121 0.34 25.02 37.19
N SER A 122 -0.87 24.62 36.81
CA SER A 122 -2.03 25.52 36.67
C SER A 122 -2.34 26.25 37.98
N ALA A 123 -2.31 25.55 39.12
CA ALA A 123 -2.50 26.18 40.43
C ALA A 123 -1.43 27.24 40.72
N LEU A 124 -0.15 26.94 40.47
CA LEU A 124 0.96 27.88 40.66
C LEU A 124 0.87 29.09 39.72
N ALA A 125 0.51 28.88 38.45
CA ALA A 125 0.31 29.94 37.47
C ALA A 125 -0.83 30.90 37.89
N GLN A 126 -1.81 30.41 38.64
CA GLN A 126 -2.88 31.21 39.25
C GLN A 126 -2.49 31.83 40.62
N GLY A 127 -1.23 31.69 41.06
CA GLY A 127 -0.74 32.20 42.34
C GLY A 127 -1.14 31.36 43.56
N LEU A 128 -1.63 30.13 43.37
CA LEU A 128 -2.09 29.25 44.44
C LEU A 128 -1.00 28.26 44.87
N TRP A 129 -0.48 28.41 46.10
CA TRP A 129 0.47 27.47 46.69
C TRP A 129 -0.24 26.27 47.35
N LYS A 130 -0.62 25.26 46.55
CA LYS A 130 -1.38 24.07 46.98
C LYS A 130 -0.51 22.82 47.22
N ARG A 131 0.67 22.96 47.84
CA ARG A 131 1.63 21.86 48.02
C ARG A 131 1.02 20.60 48.67
N SER A 132 0.17 20.75 49.68
CA SER A 132 -0.44 19.62 50.40
C SER A 132 -1.54 18.90 49.60
N LYS A 133 -2.09 19.50 48.53
CA LYS A 133 -3.11 18.86 47.67
C LYS A 133 -2.49 17.74 46.82
N TYR A 134 -1.22 17.89 46.42
CA TYR A 134 -0.60 17.05 45.39
C TYR A 134 0.40 16.06 46.01
N THR A 135 -0.10 14.88 46.40
CA THR A 135 0.75 13.74 46.75
C THR A 135 0.88 12.83 45.53
N GLY A 136 2.11 12.64 45.06
CA GLY A 136 2.40 11.84 43.87
C GLY A 136 2.66 10.36 44.18
N VAL A 137 2.92 9.61 43.11
CA VAL A 137 3.32 8.20 43.12
C VAL A 137 4.74 8.09 42.58
N GLU A 138 5.57 7.28 43.25
CA GLU A 138 6.90 6.92 42.77
C GLU A 138 6.81 5.73 41.80
N LEU A 139 7.56 5.77 40.70
CA LEU A 139 7.58 4.70 39.69
C LEU A 139 8.47 3.53 40.04
N TYR A 140 9.53 3.73 40.83
CA TYR A 140 10.48 2.67 41.18
C TYR A 140 9.74 1.47 41.78
N GLU A 141 10.07 0.26 41.31
CA GLU A 141 9.45 -1.02 41.70
C GLU A 141 7.94 -1.15 41.39
N LYS A 142 7.32 -0.18 40.70
CA LYS A 142 5.94 -0.34 40.20
C LYS A 142 5.88 -1.28 39.02
N THR A 143 4.70 -1.86 38.79
CA THR A 143 4.43 -2.66 37.59
C THR A 143 3.76 -1.80 36.53
N VAL A 144 4.32 -1.79 35.32
CA VAL A 144 3.72 -1.17 34.13
C VAL A 144 3.25 -2.24 33.17
N GLY A 145 1.97 -2.22 32.85
CA GLY A 145 1.33 -3.06 31.84
C GLY A 145 1.27 -2.37 30.49
N ILE A 146 1.86 -2.98 29.47
CA ILE A 146 1.81 -2.51 28.08
C ILE A 146 0.89 -3.42 27.26
N ILE A 147 -0.22 -2.87 26.77
CA ILE A 147 -1.17 -3.57 25.90
C ILE A 147 -0.78 -3.24 24.46
N GLY A 148 -0.14 -4.17 23.77
CA GLY A 148 0.44 -3.99 22.43
C GLY A 148 1.94 -3.74 22.48
N LEU A 149 2.72 -4.73 22.04
CA LEU A 149 4.19 -4.74 22.07
C LEU A 149 4.79 -4.57 20.66
N GLY A 150 4.14 -3.71 19.87
CA GLY A 150 4.65 -3.24 18.59
C GLY A 150 5.86 -2.29 18.74
N ARG A 151 6.20 -1.55 17.67
CA ARG A 151 7.37 -0.65 17.66
C ARG A 151 7.34 0.40 18.79
N ILE A 152 6.19 1.02 19.02
CA ILE A 152 6.01 2.03 20.06
C ILE A 152 6.07 1.39 21.45
N GLY A 153 5.36 0.28 21.68
CA GLY A 153 5.39 -0.46 22.95
C GLY A 153 6.80 -0.91 23.36
N ALA A 154 7.62 -1.36 22.40
CA ALA A 154 9.02 -1.69 22.64
C ALA A 154 9.88 -0.46 23.03
N LEU A 155 9.66 0.69 22.39
CA LEU A 155 10.35 1.94 22.72
C LEU A 155 9.97 2.45 24.12
N ILE A 156 8.71 2.28 24.51
CA ILE A 156 8.20 2.62 25.84
C ILE A 156 8.80 1.69 26.89
N THR A 157 8.83 0.38 26.62
CA THR A 157 9.48 -0.63 27.48
C THR A 157 10.90 -0.20 27.83
N ALA A 158 11.73 0.09 26.83
CA ALA A 158 13.11 0.48 27.03
C ALA A 158 13.27 1.77 27.87
N ARG A 159 12.36 2.73 27.69
CA ARG A 159 12.36 4.00 28.45
C ARG A 159 11.93 3.79 29.90
N LEU A 160 10.90 2.98 30.14
CA LEU A 160 10.34 2.76 31.47
C LEU A 160 11.21 1.85 32.33
N GLN A 161 11.89 0.86 31.75
CA GLN A 161 12.84 0.01 32.48
C GLN A 161 13.96 0.83 33.15
N ALA A 162 14.36 1.97 32.57
CA ALA A 162 15.34 2.88 33.18
C ALA A 162 14.85 3.53 34.49
N PHE A 163 13.54 3.55 34.76
CA PHE A 163 12.97 4.00 36.03
C PHE A 163 12.94 2.88 37.10
N GLY A 164 13.42 1.67 36.79
CA GLY A 164 13.40 0.54 37.70
C GLY A 164 12.01 -0.05 37.93
N VAL A 165 11.12 0.05 36.94
CA VAL A 165 9.80 -0.58 36.96
C VAL A 165 9.89 -2.05 36.54
N ASN A 166 8.92 -2.85 36.97
CA ASN A 166 8.63 -4.15 36.36
C ASN A 166 7.73 -3.96 35.13
N VAL A 167 8.11 -4.47 33.96
CA VAL A 167 7.29 -4.37 32.74
C VAL A 167 6.65 -5.70 32.40
N VAL A 168 5.33 -5.69 32.25
CA VAL A 168 4.54 -6.81 31.74
C VAL A 168 3.79 -6.36 30.49
N ALA A 169 3.49 -7.29 29.57
CA ALA A 169 2.79 -6.94 28.36
C ALA A 169 1.74 -7.97 27.93
N TYR A 170 0.73 -7.50 27.21
CA TYR A 170 -0.23 -8.31 26.50
C TYR A 170 -0.11 -7.98 25.01
N ASP A 171 0.22 -8.97 24.20
CA ASP A 171 0.17 -8.88 22.74
C ASP A 171 0.01 -10.30 22.16
N PRO A 172 -1.15 -10.65 21.58
CA PRO A 172 -1.39 -11.99 21.07
C PRO A 172 -0.55 -12.33 19.82
N TYR A 173 0.11 -11.34 19.21
CA TYR A 173 0.88 -11.50 17.99
C TYR A 173 2.40 -11.50 18.22
N VAL A 174 2.84 -11.36 19.48
CA VAL A 174 4.28 -11.36 19.82
C VAL A 174 4.68 -12.66 20.51
N THR A 175 5.81 -13.22 20.08
CA THR A 175 6.35 -14.45 20.65
C THR A 175 6.99 -14.19 22.03
N SER A 176 6.94 -15.18 22.92
CA SER A 176 7.58 -15.10 24.24
C SER A 176 9.08 -14.85 24.15
N ALA A 177 9.76 -15.39 23.13
CA ALA A 177 11.17 -15.15 22.88
C ALA A 177 11.47 -13.66 22.59
N ARG A 178 10.62 -13.01 21.79
CA ARG A 178 10.76 -11.58 21.49
C ARG A 178 10.52 -10.71 22.72
N ALA A 179 9.52 -11.04 23.53
CA ALA A 179 9.25 -10.33 24.77
C ALA A 179 10.40 -10.48 25.79
N GLN A 180 10.96 -11.68 25.92
CA GLN A 180 12.10 -11.94 26.80
C GLN A 180 13.35 -11.15 26.40
N GLN A 181 13.61 -10.99 25.08
CA GLN A 181 14.69 -10.11 24.58
C GLN A 181 14.52 -8.65 24.99
N LEU A 182 13.26 -8.20 25.16
CA LEU A 182 12.93 -6.86 25.63
C LEU A 182 12.90 -6.76 27.17
N GLY A 183 13.16 -7.85 27.89
CA GLY A 183 13.06 -7.90 29.35
C GLY A 183 11.61 -7.77 29.85
N VAL A 184 10.64 -8.28 29.09
CA VAL A 184 9.20 -8.18 29.39
C VAL A 184 8.60 -9.56 29.58
N THR A 185 7.69 -9.68 30.55
CA THR A 185 6.88 -10.89 30.74
C THR A 185 5.55 -10.74 30.00
N LEU A 186 5.22 -11.67 29.10
CA LEU A 186 3.90 -11.72 28.46
C LEU A 186 2.88 -12.32 29.41
N LEU A 187 1.71 -11.71 29.52
CA LEU A 187 0.60 -12.15 30.36
C LEU A 187 -0.74 -12.07 29.61
N PRO A 188 -1.73 -12.87 30.01
CA PRO A 188 -3.12 -12.63 29.64
C PRO A 188 -3.57 -11.22 30.02
N LEU A 189 -4.50 -10.64 29.26
CA LEU A 189 -4.98 -9.27 29.46
C LEU A 189 -5.49 -9.03 30.89
N ASP A 190 -6.34 -9.92 31.39
CA ASP A 190 -6.95 -9.80 32.71
C ASP A 190 -5.90 -9.83 33.83
N GLU A 191 -4.90 -10.70 33.71
CA GLU A 191 -3.78 -10.73 34.64
C GLU A 191 -3.00 -9.42 34.58
N LEU A 192 -2.62 -8.94 33.39
CA LEU A 192 -1.93 -7.67 33.22
C LEU A 192 -2.67 -6.50 33.89
N LEU A 193 -3.99 -6.43 33.74
CA LEU A 193 -4.82 -5.38 34.33
C LEU A 193 -4.80 -5.44 35.87
N ALA A 194 -4.87 -6.65 36.45
CA ALA A 194 -4.95 -6.84 37.90
C ALA A 194 -3.67 -6.46 38.66
N GLN A 195 -2.49 -6.64 38.05
CA GLN A 195 -1.19 -6.42 38.71
C GLN A 195 -0.50 -5.12 38.34
N SER A 196 -0.94 -4.43 37.29
CA SER A 196 -0.30 -3.18 36.85
C SER A 196 -0.72 -1.97 37.70
N ASP A 197 0.23 -1.10 38.00
CA ASP A 197 0.00 0.22 38.62
C ASP A 197 -0.20 1.31 37.57
N PHE A 198 0.43 1.15 36.41
CA PHE A 198 0.21 1.97 35.22
C PHE A 198 -0.06 1.04 34.04
N ILE A 199 -1.08 1.35 33.26
CA ILE A 199 -1.44 0.60 32.06
C ILE A 199 -1.39 1.55 30.88
N THR A 200 -0.74 1.14 29.78
CA THR A 200 -0.75 1.90 28.54
C THR A 200 -1.05 1.04 27.33
N ILE A 201 -1.84 1.57 26.41
CA ILE A 201 -2.35 0.85 25.24
C ILE A 201 -1.74 1.38 23.93
N HIS A 202 -1.25 0.46 23.10
CA HIS A 202 -0.57 0.67 21.82
C HIS A 202 -1.00 -0.35 20.76
N MET A 203 -2.29 -0.65 20.73
CA MET A 203 -2.90 -1.50 19.70
C MET A 203 -3.39 -0.66 18.51
N PRO A 204 -3.39 -1.21 17.28
CA PRO A 204 -4.15 -0.61 16.18
C PRO A 204 -5.64 -0.66 16.50
N LYS A 205 -6.43 0.25 15.89
CA LYS A 205 -7.89 0.20 15.95
C LYS A 205 -8.40 -0.77 14.89
N THR A 206 -9.07 -1.81 15.34
CA THR A 206 -9.65 -2.89 14.53
C THR A 206 -11.02 -3.24 15.12
N PRO A 207 -11.88 -3.98 14.43
CA PRO A 207 -13.11 -4.50 15.03
C PRO A 207 -12.85 -5.25 16.35
N GLU A 208 -11.75 -5.99 16.45
CA GLU A 208 -11.38 -6.79 17.63
C GLU A 208 -10.83 -5.96 18.80
N THR A 209 -10.25 -4.79 18.53
CA THR A 209 -9.62 -3.92 19.56
C THR A 209 -10.47 -2.71 19.92
N THR A 210 -11.57 -2.46 19.19
CA THR A 210 -12.49 -1.36 19.48
C THR A 210 -13.24 -1.65 20.79
N GLY A 211 -13.16 -0.73 21.75
CA GLY A 211 -13.76 -0.89 23.07
C GLY A 211 -13.14 -2.02 23.90
N MET A 212 -11.92 -2.46 23.59
CA MET A 212 -11.29 -3.60 24.29
C MET A 212 -11.08 -3.36 25.79
N ILE A 213 -11.01 -2.10 26.21
CA ILE A 213 -11.09 -1.71 27.62
C ILE A 213 -12.46 -1.08 27.89
N SER A 214 -13.32 -1.83 28.57
CA SER A 214 -14.68 -1.44 28.96
C SER A 214 -14.89 -1.59 30.48
N ASP A 215 -16.14 -1.49 30.97
CA ASP A 215 -16.46 -1.63 32.40
C ASP A 215 -15.86 -2.90 33.02
N ALA A 216 -15.88 -4.03 32.30
CA ALA A 216 -15.35 -5.30 32.79
C ALA A 216 -13.83 -5.25 33.02
N GLN A 217 -13.08 -4.70 32.05
CA GLN A 217 -11.63 -4.57 32.15
C GLN A 217 -11.22 -3.52 33.19
N LEU A 218 -11.94 -2.39 33.25
CA LEU A 218 -11.69 -1.34 34.23
C LEU A 218 -11.91 -1.85 35.66
N ALA A 219 -12.87 -2.75 35.89
CA ALA A 219 -13.13 -3.36 37.19
C ALA A 219 -12.02 -4.32 37.66
N LEU A 220 -11.19 -4.85 36.74
CA LEU A 220 -10.04 -5.69 37.09
C LEU A 220 -8.83 -4.89 37.56
N MET A 221 -8.76 -3.61 37.20
CA MET A 221 -7.63 -2.75 37.55
C MET A 221 -7.61 -2.43 39.05
N LYS A 222 -6.42 -2.11 39.57
CA LYS A 222 -6.29 -1.63 40.96
C LYS A 222 -6.99 -0.27 41.12
N PRO A 223 -7.62 0.01 42.27
CA PRO A 223 -8.13 1.35 42.59
C PRO A 223 -7.08 2.46 42.51
N THR A 224 -5.80 2.11 42.67
CA THR A 224 -4.65 3.03 42.59
C THR A 224 -4.05 3.13 41.19
N ALA A 225 -4.56 2.38 40.22
CA ALA A 225 -3.96 2.29 38.88
C ALA A 225 -4.30 3.49 38.00
N PHE A 226 -3.43 3.76 37.03
CA PHE A 226 -3.63 4.76 35.99
C PHE A 226 -3.70 4.12 34.60
N LEU A 227 -4.57 4.62 33.73
CA LEU A 227 -4.71 4.16 32.35
C LEU A 227 -4.28 5.24 31.34
N VAL A 228 -3.43 4.90 30.38
CA VAL A 228 -2.88 5.85 29.39
C VAL A 228 -3.16 5.40 27.97
N ASN A 229 -3.76 6.25 27.14
CA ASN A 229 -3.98 6.02 25.72
C ASN A 229 -3.43 7.15 24.86
N VAL A 230 -2.31 6.87 24.19
CA VAL A 230 -1.66 7.73 23.20
C VAL A 230 -1.62 7.01 21.83
N ALA A 231 -2.54 6.08 21.60
CA ALA A 231 -2.53 5.22 20.41
C ALA A 231 -3.66 5.55 19.44
N ARG A 232 -4.89 5.14 19.74
CA ARG A 232 -6.07 5.42 18.92
C ARG A 232 -7.31 5.65 19.78
N GLY A 233 -8.15 6.59 19.34
CA GLY A 233 -9.47 6.81 19.92
C GLY A 233 -10.39 5.61 19.72
N GLY A 234 -11.13 5.23 20.76
CA GLY A 234 -12.04 4.09 20.75
C GLY A 234 -11.43 2.74 21.08
N LEU A 235 -10.16 2.66 21.49
CA LEU A 235 -9.61 1.45 22.13
C LEU A 235 -10.14 1.27 23.56
N ILE A 236 -10.49 2.38 24.20
CA ILE A 236 -11.16 2.45 25.48
C ILE A 236 -12.58 2.94 25.22
N ASP A 237 -13.57 2.31 25.85
CA ASP A 237 -14.92 2.85 25.95
C ASP A 237 -14.88 4.10 26.86
N GLU A 238 -15.06 5.28 26.26
CA GLU A 238 -14.96 6.57 26.96
C GLU A 238 -16.06 6.76 28.02
N ASP A 239 -17.25 6.20 27.81
CA ASP A 239 -18.35 6.27 28.77
C ASP A 239 -18.07 5.37 29.97
N ALA A 240 -17.55 4.16 29.73
CA ALA A 240 -17.08 3.26 30.79
C ALA A 240 -15.92 3.87 31.58
N LEU A 241 -14.97 4.50 30.88
CA LEU A 241 -13.85 5.19 31.51
C LEU A 241 -14.34 6.34 32.39
N HIS A 242 -15.26 7.17 31.91
CA HIS A 242 -15.86 8.25 32.68
C HIS A 242 -16.53 7.73 33.96
N ARG A 243 -17.36 6.66 33.85
CA ARG A 243 -17.98 6.01 35.03
C ARG A 243 -16.94 5.53 36.03
N ALA A 244 -15.90 4.83 35.56
CA ALA A 244 -14.84 4.29 36.41
C ALA A 244 -14.04 5.39 37.13
N LEU A 245 -13.76 6.51 36.47
CA LEU A 245 -13.03 7.63 37.05
C LEU A 245 -13.86 8.40 38.08
N VAL A 246 -15.15 8.63 37.81
CA VAL A 246 -16.07 9.28 38.76
C VAL A 246 -16.28 8.40 39.98
N ALA A 247 -16.44 7.09 39.79
CA ALA A 247 -16.58 6.11 40.87
C ALA A 247 -15.26 5.82 41.61
N LYS A 248 -14.12 6.31 41.10
CA LYS A 248 -12.77 6.00 41.59
C LYS A 248 -12.45 4.50 41.60
N THR A 249 -13.00 3.77 40.63
CA THR A 249 -12.60 2.39 40.32
C THR A 249 -11.13 2.34 39.91
N ILE A 250 -10.62 3.41 39.29
CA ILE A 250 -9.19 3.64 39.01
C ILE A 250 -8.80 5.07 39.44
N ALA A 251 -7.51 5.32 39.63
CA ALA A 251 -7.03 6.58 40.18
C ALA A 251 -7.11 7.74 39.17
N GLY A 252 -6.84 7.47 37.89
CA GLY A 252 -6.84 8.51 36.85
C GLY A 252 -6.52 7.97 35.47
N ALA A 253 -6.59 8.85 34.46
CA ALA A 253 -6.29 8.49 33.08
C ALA A 253 -5.54 9.58 32.30
N GLY A 254 -4.70 9.19 31.36
CA GLY A 254 -3.97 10.07 30.43
C GLY A 254 -4.41 9.80 29.00
N LEU A 255 -4.98 10.78 28.31
CA LEU A 255 -5.55 10.61 26.97
C LEU A 255 -4.96 11.63 26.00
N ASP A 256 -4.43 11.15 24.88
CA ASP A 256 -4.04 12.00 23.74
C ASP A 256 -5.05 11.93 22.59
N VAL A 257 -5.91 10.90 22.56
CA VAL A 257 -6.76 10.55 21.43
C VAL A 257 -8.18 10.25 21.90
N PHE A 258 -9.17 10.57 21.07
CA PHE A 258 -10.60 10.46 21.38
C PHE A 258 -11.37 9.79 20.22
N VAL A 259 -12.52 9.20 20.49
CA VAL A 259 -13.41 8.60 19.47
C VAL A 259 -13.83 9.65 18.44
N LYS A 260 -14.14 10.86 18.91
CA LYS A 260 -14.46 12.02 18.08
C LYS A 260 -13.49 13.14 18.39
N GLU A 261 -12.80 13.62 17.37
CA GLU A 261 -11.85 14.72 17.46
C GLU A 261 -12.31 15.86 16.53
N PRO A 262 -12.41 17.12 17.02
CA PRO A 262 -12.14 17.58 18.38
C PRO A 262 -13.18 17.10 19.43
N PRO A 263 -12.76 16.79 20.67
CA PRO A 263 -13.62 16.20 21.71
C PRO A 263 -14.44 17.25 22.49
N THR A 264 -15.10 18.19 21.80
CA THR A 264 -15.73 19.38 22.42
C THR A 264 -16.72 19.08 23.56
N ASP A 265 -17.38 17.93 23.51
CA ASP A 265 -18.45 17.56 24.45
C ASP A 265 -18.07 16.38 25.36
N SER A 266 -16.80 15.96 25.39
CA SER A 266 -16.40 14.80 26.18
C SER A 266 -16.39 15.13 27.68
N PRO A 267 -17.13 14.38 28.53
CA PRO A 267 -17.19 14.63 29.97
C PRO A 267 -15.84 14.36 30.66
N LEU A 268 -14.95 13.60 30.01
CA LEU A 268 -13.60 13.32 30.48
C LEU A 268 -12.75 14.60 30.63
N LEU A 269 -13.03 15.64 29.83
CA LEU A 269 -12.29 16.91 29.88
C LEU A 269 -12.50 17.69 31.19
N ALA A 270 -13.58 17.40 31.93
CA ALA A 270 -13.93 18.11 33.16
C ALA A 270 -13.37 17.45 34.43
N LEU A 271 -12.77 16.26 34.33
CA LEU A 271 -12.34 15.47 35.49
C LEU A 271 -10.94 15.89 35.98
N GLU A 272 -10.80 16.19 37.28
CA GLU A 272 -9.50 16.58 37.88
C GLU A 272 -8.43 15.46 37.83
N ASN A 273 -8.85 14.20 37.72
CA ASN A 273 -7.97 13.03 37.65
C ASN A 273 -7.71 12.53 36.23
N VAL A 274 -7.92 13.39 35.23
CA VAL A 274 -7.60 13.10 33.83
C VAL A 274 -6.60 14.12 33.31
N VAL A 275 -5.57 13.63 32.61
CA VAL A 275 -4.63 14.46 31.86
C VAL A 275 -4.94 14.27 30.39
N VAL A 276 -5.17 15.36 29.66
CA VAL A 276 -5.52 15.30 28.24
C VAL A 276 -4.57 16.14 27.39
N THR A 277 -4.30 15.67 26.18
CA THR A 277 -3.59 16.41 25.14
C THR A 277 -4.34 16.29 23.81
N PRO A 278 -4.29 17.31 22.93
CA PRO A 278 -5.05 17.33 21.68
C PRO A 278 -4.29 16.59 20.55
N HIS A 279 -4.16 15.27 20.66
CA HIS A 279 -3.53 14.40 19.66
C HIS A 279 -2.10 14.84 19.26
N LEU A 280 -1.26 15.03 20.28
CA LEU A 280 0.11 15.50 20.15
C LEU A 280 1.14 14.40 19.90
N GLY A 281 0.75 13.12 19.83
CA GLY A 281 1.69 11.99 19.73
C GLY A 281 2.67 12.06 18.54
N ALA A 282 2.33 12.80 17.48
CA ALA A 282 3.20 13.06 16.34
C ALA A 282 3.60 14.54 16.17
N SER A 283 3.18 15.42 17.09
CA SER A 283 3.33 16.87 16.98
C SER A 283 4.69 17.33 17.50
N THR A 284 5.77 16.85 16.85
CA THR A 284 7.15 17.31 17.08
C THR A 284 7.82 17.61 15.74
N ASP A 285 8.75 18.57 15.72
CA ASP A 285 9.47 18.97 14.51
C ASP A 285 10.16 17.76 13.85
N GLU A 286 10.78 16.87 14.65
CA GLU A 286 11.47 15.68 14.16
C GLU A 286 10.52 14.67 13.53
N ALA A 287 9.31 14.49 14.08
CA ALA A 287 8.32 13.57 13.51
C ALA A 287 7.72 14.13 12.22
N GLN A 288 7.43 15.43 12.19
CA GLN A 288 6.92 16.10 11.00
C GLN A 288 7.94 16.09 9.86
N GLU A 289 9.21 16.36 10.16
CA GLU A 289 10.30 16.28 9.19
C GLU A 289 10.46 14.85 8.65
N LYS A 290 10.55 13.85 9.52
CA LYS A 290 10.63 12.44 9.10
C LYS A 290 9.43 12.03 8.24
N ALA A 291 8.22 12.45 8.61
CA ALA A 291 7.02 12.14 7.87
C ALA A 291 7.05 12.75 6.47
N GLY A 292 7.36 14.05 6.38
CA GLY A 292 7.50 14.76 5.12
C GLY A 292 8.55 14.16 4.20
N VAL A 293 9.76 13.92 4.70
CA VAL A 293 10.85 13.30 3.92
C VAL A 293 10.47 11.88 3.45
N SER A 294 9.80 11.09 4.29
CA SER A 294 9.36 9.73 3.94
C SER A 294 8.38 9.77 2.77
N VAL A 295 7.32 10.57 2.88
CA VAL A 295 6.30 10.61 1.82
C VAL A 295 6.78 11.30 0.55
N ALA A 296 7.69 12.28 0.65
CA ALA A 296 8.35 12.87 -0.51
C ALA A 296 9.08 11.82 -1.35
N LYS A 297 9.84 10.92 -0.71
CA LYS A 297 10.49 9.79 -1.40
C LYS A 297 9.48 8.85 -2.04
N SER A 298 8.39 8.54 -1.35
CA SER A 298 7.31 7.70 -1.89
C SER A 298 6.64 8.33 -3.10
N VAL A 299 6.41 9.65 -3.09
CA VAL A 299 5.87 10.40 -4.24
C VAL A 299 6.83 10.36 -5.42
N ARG A 300 8.15 10.52 -5.19
CA ARG A 300 9.15 10.40 -6.25
C ARG A 300 9.07 9.04 -6.96
N LEU A 301 9.03 7.96 -6.17
CA LEU A 301 8.90 6.60 -6.69
C LEU A 301 7.57 6.39 -7.43
N ALA A 302 6.46 6.84 -6.85
CA ALA A 302 5.15 6.72 -7.49
C ALA A 302 5.10 7.42 -8.84
N LEU A 303 5.65 8.64 -8.94
CA LEU A 303 5.65 9.44 -10.16
C LEU A 303 6.69 8.97 -11.20
N SER A 304 7.73 8.24 -10.79
CA SER A 304 8.64 7.55 -11.72
C SER A 304 8.10 6.21 -12.23
N GLY A 305 6.89 5.80 -11.80
CA GLY A 305 6.33 4.49 -12.12
C GLY A 305 7.02 3.33 -11.38
N GLU A 306 7.84 3.66 -10.38
CA GLU A 306 8.49 2.68 -9.51
C GLU A 306 7.53 2.22 -8.40
N LEU A 307 7.89 1.10 -7.79
CA LEU A 307 7.12 0.56 -6.67
C LEU A 307 7.44 1.28 -5.38
N VAL A 308 6.39 1.46 -4.59
CA VAL A 308 6.42 2.26 -3.37
C VAL A 308 6.21 1.33 -2.18
N PRO A 309 7.25 1.06 -1.37
CA PRO A 309 7.16 0.15 -0.22
C PRO A 309 6.12 0.57 0.82
N ASP A 310 5.86 1.88 0.92
CA ASP A 310 4.93 2.48 1.89
C ASP A 310 3.50 2.67 1.32
N ALA A 311 3.20 2.08 0.15
CA ALA A 311 1.85 2.09 -0.41
C ALA A 311 0.92 1.23 0.44
N VAL A 312 -0.20 1.80 0.88
CA VAL A 312 -1.15 1.12 1.76
C VAL A 312 -2.22 0.34 0.99
N ASN A 313 -2.44 0.67 -0.28
CA ASN A 313 -3.43 0.05 -1.15
C ASN A 313 -2.80 -0.70 -2.35
N VAL A 314 -1.52 -1.04 -2.26
CA VAL A 314 -0.83 -1.93 -3.22
C VAL A 314 -0.34 -3.17 -2.50
N ALA A 315 -0.66 -4.35 -3.05
CA ALA A 315 -0.21 -5.61 -2.49
C ALA A 315 1.21 -5.97 -3.00
N GLY A 316 2.26 -5.61 -2.25
CA GLY A 316 3.61 -6.03 -2.59
C GLY A 316 4.63 -5.17 -1.86
N GLY A 317 5.32 -5.76 -0.88
CA GLY A 317 6.35 -5.08 -0.11
C GLY A 317 7.61 -4.80 -0.92
N VAL A 318 8.77 -4.85 -0.28
CA VAL A 318 10.07 -4.66 -0.95
C VAL A 318 10.29 -5.75 -2.01
N ILE A 319 10.59 -5.32 -3.24
CA ILE A 319 10.79 -6.23 -4.37
C ILE A 319 12.26 -6.55 -4.53
N ASP A 320 12.54 -7.84 -4.63
CA ASP A 320 13.88 -8.35 -4.84
C ASP A 320 14.45 -7.86 -6.19
N PRO A 321 15.73 -7.41 -6.23
CA PRO A 321 16.38 -6.99 -7.47
C PRO A 321 16.34 -8.02 -8.60
N TYR A 322 16.24 -9.32 -8.30
CA TYR A 322 16.09 -10.38 -9.31
C TYR A 322 14.69 -10.44 -9.90
N VAL A 323 13.65 -10.07 -9.13
CA VAL A 323 12.24 -10.07 -9.57
C VAL A 323 11.91 -8.79 -10.35
N ARG A 324 12.48 -7.65 -9.95
CA ARG A 324 12.17 -6.32 -10.51
C ARG A 324 12.22 -6.25 -12.05
N PRO A 325 13.22 -6.81 -12.75
CA PRO A 325 13.25 -6.78 -14.21
C PRO A 325 12.10 -7.52 -14.89
N GLY A 326 11.48 -8.50 -14.20
CA GLY A 326 10.35 -9.25 -14.74
C GLY A 326 9.04 -8.47 -14.79
N ILE A 327 8.95 -7.33 -14.10
CA ILE A 327 7.73 -6.53 -14.02
C ILE A 327 7.31 -5.98 -15.39
N PRO A 328 8.14 -5.18 -16.11
CA PRO A 328 7.76 -4.65 -17.42
C PRO A 328 7.51 -5.78 -18.44
N LEU A 329 8.28 -6.87 -18.37
CA LEU A 329 8.02 -8.07 -19.18
C LEU A 329 6.59 -8.59 -18.97
N VAL A 330 6.17 -8.76 -17.71
CA VAL A 330 4.87 -9.35 -17.38
C VAL A 330 3.71 -8.41 -17.70
N GLU A 331 3.89 -7.09 -17.58
CA GLU A 331 2.90 -6.12 -18.08
C GLU A 331 2.69 -6.26 -19.58
N LYS A 332 3.77 -6.34 -20.35
CA LYS A 332 3.70 -6.53 -21.81
C LYS A 332 3.09 -7.90 -22.16
N LEU A 333 3.44 -8.96 -21.44
CA LEU A 333 2.79 -10.26 -21.60
C LEU A 333 1.29 -10.18 -21.31
N GLY A 334 0.87 -9.39 -20.33
CA GLY A 334 -0.56 -9.15 -20.05
C GLY A 334 -1.29 -8.53 -21.23
N GLN A 335 -0.67 -7.56 -21.91
CA GLN A 335 -1.23 -6.92 -23.11
C GLN A 335 -1.27 -7.89 -24.31
N VAL A 336 -0.24 -8.72 -24.49
CA VAL A 336 -0.25 -9.77 -25.54
C VAL A 336 -1.33 -10.81 -25.24
N PHE A 337 -1.46 -11.22 -23.97
CA PHE A 337 -2.49 -12.15 -23.53
C PHE A 337 -3.90 -11.64 -23.84
N SER A 338 -4.20 -10.37 -23.50
CA SER A 338 -5.51 -9.77 -23.76
C SER A 338 -5.75 -9.53 -25.25
N GLY A 339 -4.73 -9.14 -26.03
CA GLY A 339 -4.84 -8.97 -27.48
C GLY A 339 -5.12 -10.27 -28.25
N LEU A 340 -4.79 -11.43 -27.67
CA LEU A 340 -5.14 -12.74 -28.25
C LEU A 340 -6.53 -13.24 -27.83
N ALA A 341 -7.15 -12.65 -26.81
CA ALA A 341 -8.42 -13.10 -26.26
C ALA A 341 -9.59 -12.72 -27.19
N ALA A 342 -10.16 -13.73 -27.87
CA ALA A 342 -11.33 -13.56 -28.74
C ALA A 342 -12.66 -13.46 -27.97
N SER A 343 -12.65 -13.81 -26.69
CA SER A 343 -13.81 -13.85 -25.79
C SER A 343 -13.39 -13.38 -24.38
N PRO A 344 -14.32 -12.93 -23.53
CA PRO A 344 -14.01 -12.51 -22.16
C PRO A 344 -13.21 -13.55 -21.35
N VAL A 345 -12.18 -13.09 -20.66
CA VAL A 345 -11.34 -13.91 -19.77
C VAL A 345 -12.12 -14.23 -18.49
N THR A 346 -12.06 -15.49 -18.04
CA THR A 346 -12.73 -15.98 -16.83
C THR A 346 -11.73 -16.38 -15.73
N SER A 347 -10.51 -16.76 -16.10
CA SER A 347 -9.44 -17.04 -15.15
C SER A 347 -8.07 -16.70 -15.73
N ILE A 348 -7.11 -16.36 -14.86
CA ILE A 348 -5.71 -16.08 -15.19
C ILE A 348 -4.80 -16.75 -14.15
N ASP A 349 -3.96 -17.64 -14.62
CA ASP A 349 -2.84 -18.22 -13.89
C ASP A 349 -1.55 -17.50 -14.32
N VAL A 350 -0.88 -16.89 -13.35
CA VAL A 350 0.46 -16.32 -13.50
C VAL A 350 1.46 -17.35 -13.02
N GLU A 351 2.05 -18.10 -13.95
CA GLU A 351 3.02 -19.16 -13.66
C GLU A 351 4.44 -18.59 -13.72
N VAL A 352 5.18 -18.62 -12.61
CA VAL A 352 6.58 -18.19 -12.53
C VAL A 352 7.45 -19.41 -12.30
N ARG A 353 8.25 -19.77 -13.31
CA ARG A 353 9.11 -20.95 -13.28
C ARG A 353 10.60 -20.61 -13.31
N GLY A 354 11.40 -21.43 -12.64
CA GLY A 354 12.85 -21.30 -12.56
C GLY A 354 13.32 -20.62 -11.25
N GLU A 355 14.49 -19.99 -11.29
CA GLU A 355 15.11 -19.40 -10.10
C GLU A 355 14.26 -18.30 -9.43
N LEU A 356 13.42 -17.59 -10.19
CA LEU A 356 12.51 -16.57 -9.66
C LEU A 356 11.52 -17.14 -8.62
N ALA A 357 11.20 -18.43 -8.67
CA ALA A 357 10.31 -19.08 -7.71
C ALA A 357 10.85 -19.08 -6.26
N GLY A 358 12.15 -18.83 -6.08
CA GLY A 358 12.78 -18.68 -4.76
C GLY A 358 12.57 -17.32 -4.08
N PHE A 359 11.95 -16.35 -4.75
CA PHE A 359 11.75 -14.99 -4.27
C PHE A 359 10.26 -14.66 -4.05
N ASP A 360 9.95 -13.53 -3.41
CA ASP A 360 8.58 -13.01 -3.37
C ASP A 360 8.20 -12.40 -4.72
N VAL A 361 7.41 -13.15 -5.49
CA VAL A 361 6.99 -12.81 -6.85
C VAL A 361 5.54 -12.32 -6.94
N LYS A 362 4.90 -11.98 -5.82
CA LYS A 362 3.50 -11.51 -5.80
C LYS A 362 3.27 -10.28 -6.67
N VAL A 363 4.29 -9.42 -6.82
CA VAL A 363 4.21 -8.25 -7.69
C VAL A 363 4.00 -8.62 -9.17
N LEU A 364 4.49 -9.78 -9.62
CA LEU A 364 4.30 -10.23 -11.01
C LEU A 364 2.82 -10.55 -11.28
N LYS A 365 2.06 -11.01 -10.28
CA LYS A 365 0.61 -11.15 -10.40
C LYS A 365 -0.07 -9.80 -10.63
N LEU A 366 0.36 -8.75 -9.92
CA LEU A 366 -0.19 -7.41 -10.14
C LEU A 366 0.20 -6.83 -11.51
N ALA A 367 1.46 -7.02 -11.92
CA ALA A 367 1.94 -6.62 -13.24
C ALA A 367 1.14 -7.28 -14.37
N ALA A 368 0.83 -8.58 -14.23
CA ALA A 368 0.03 -9.31 -15.21
C ALA A 368 -1.36 -8.69 -15.34
N LEU A 369 -2.04 -8.44 -14.21
CA LEU A 369 -3.37 -7.85 -14.23
C LEU A 369 -3.37 -6.42 -14.80
N LYS A 370 -2.38 -5.61 -14.41
CA LYS A 370 -2.22 -4.26 -14.98
C LYS A 370 -2.16 -4.35 -16.51
N GLY A 371 -1.24 -5.17 -17.03
CA GLY A 371 -1.09 -5.39 -18.47
C GLY A 371 -2.34 -5.91 -19.17
N VAL A 372 -3.04 -6.88 -18.57
CA VAL A 372 -4.28 -7.45 -19.13
C VAL A 372 -5.37 -6.39 -19.29
N PHE A 373 -5.54 -5.51 -18.30
CA PHE A 373 -6.61 -4.51 -18.34
C PHE A 373 -6.23 -3.23 -19.10
N SER A 374 -4.95 -2.90 -19.26
CA SER A 374 -4.47 -1.64 -19.88
C SER A 374 -5.20 -1.25 -21.17
N ASN A 375 -5.49 -2.22 -22.05
CA ASN A 375 -6.13 -1.98 -23.36
C ASN A 375 -7.59 -2.45 -23.43
N VAL A 376 -8.15 -2.93 -22.32
CA VAL A 376 -9.49 -3.55 -22.29
C VAL A 376 -10.51 -2.69 -21.53
N VAL A 377 -10.04 -1.73 -20.73
CA VAL A 377 -10.91 -0.82 -19.97
C VAL A 377 -10.66 0.64 -20.36
N SER A 378 -11.66 1.49 -20.20
CA SER A 378 -11.54 2.93 -20.44
C SER A 378 -10.91 3.69 -19.26
N GLU A 379 -10.82 3.04 -18.10
CA GLU A 379 -10.27 3.60 -16.85
C GLU A 379 -8.75 3.43 -16.81
N THR A 380 -8.04 4.36 -16.17
CA THR A 380 -6.59 4.21 -15.95
C THR A 380 -6.31 3.01 -15.04
N VAL A 381 -5.52 2.05 -15.52
CA VAL A 381 -5.15 0.85 -14.75
C VAL A 381 -3.84 1.06 -14.01
N SER A 382 -3.81 0.69 -12.74
CA SER A 382 -2.63 0.72 -11.89
C SER A 382 -2.49 -0.58 -11.08
N TYR A 383 -1.36 -0.74 -10.39
CA TYR A 383 -1.15 -1.86 -9.46
C TYR A 383 -2.15 -1.88 -8.28
N VAL A 384 -2.89 -0.78 -8.09
CA VAL A 384 -3.89 -0.61 -7.04
C VAL A 384 -5.23 -1.18 -7.48
N ASN A 385 -5.75 -0.74 -8.64
CA ASN A 385 -7.10 -1.09 -9.08
C ASN A 385 -7.17 -2.36 -9.92
N ALA A 386 -6.06 -2.84 -10.49
CA ALA A 386 -6.07 -4.04 -11.34
C ALA A 386 -6.66 -5.30 -10.66
N PRO A 387 -6.37 -5.59 -9.36
CA PRO A 387 -7.03 -6.69 -8.65
C PRO A 387 -8.55 -6.49 -8.48
N VAL A 388 -8.98 -5.25 -8.22
CA VAL A 388 -10.39 -4.90 -8.06
C VAL A 388 -11.13 -5.05 -9.39
N LEU A 389 -10.52 -4.63 -10.50
CA LEU A 389 -11.07 -4.80 -11.85
C LEU A 389 -11.27 -6.28 -12.21
N ALA A 390 -10.37 -7.15 -11.77
CA ALA A 390 -10.50 -8.60 -11.93
C ALA A 390 -11.66 -9.16 -11.10
N GLU A 391 -11.75 -8.79 -9.81
CA GLU A 391 -12.80 -9.24 -8.91
C GLU A 391 -14.20 -8.82 -9.39
N GLN A 392 -14.36 -7.55 -9.79
CA GLN A 392 -15.61 -7.01 -10.33
C GLN A 392 -16.08 -7.72 -11.61
N ARG A 393 -15.13 -8.25 -12.39
CA ARG A 393 -15.39 -9.01 -13.62
C ARG A 393 -15.48 -10.52 -13.37
N GLY A 394 -15.39 -10.96 -12.11
CA GLY A 394 -15.44 -12.37 -11.74
C GLY A 394 -14.28 -13.20 -12.26
N ILE A 395 -13.12 -12.57 -12.51
CA ILE A 395 -11.93 -13.24 -13.04
C ILE A 395 -11.14 -13.86 -11.88
N GLU A 396 -11.02 -15.18 -11.87
CA GLU A 396 -10.19 -15.89 -10.89
C GLU A 396 -8.70 -15.69 -11.23
N VAL A 397 -7.89 -15.22 -10.28
CA VAL A 397 -6.46 -14.96 -10.53
C VAL A 397 -5.57 -15.73 -9.57
N ARG A 398 -4.74 -16.63 -10.07
CA ARG A 398 -3.80 -17.43 -9.27
C ARG A 398 -2.36 -17.11 -9.63
N LEU A 399 -1.49 -17.23 -8.62
CA LEU A 399 -0.04 -17.16 -8.78
C LEU A 399 0.49 -18.55 -8.50
N ILE A 400 1.17 -19.14 -9.47
CA ILE A 400 1.72 -20.49 -9.41
C ILE A 400 3.24 -20.36 -9.54
N THR A 401 3.99 -21.01 -8.66
CA THR A 401 5.46 -20.99 -8.71
C THR A 401 6.01 -22.41 -8.83
N ASP A 402 7.05 -22.56 -9.65
CA ASP A 402 7.79 -23.82 -9.78
C ASP A 402 9.30 -23.52 -9.88
N ALA A 403 10.12 -24.22 -9.11
CA ALA A 403 11.58 -24.05 -9.18
C ALA A 403 12.17 -24.62 -10.49
N VAL A 404 11.44 -25.49 -11.18
CA VAL A 404 11.90 -26.14 -12.41
C VAL A 404 11.42 -25.36 -13.64
N SER A 405 12.36 -25.06 -14.53
CA SER A 405 12.10 -24.52 -15.86
C SER A 405 12.97 -25.27 -16.86
N ASP A 406 12.35 -25.84 -17.89
CA ASP A 406 13.01 -26.82 -18.77
C ASP A 406 13.98 -26.18 -19.76
N GLU A 407 13.61 -25.02 -20.33
CA GLU A 407 14.34 -24.42 -21.46
C GLU A 407 15.05 -23.11 -21.11
N TYR A 408 14.50 -22.36 -20.16
CA TYR A 408 15.02 -21.04 -19.76
C TYR A 408 15.39 -21.04 -18.29
N ARG A 409 16.35 -20.19 -17.90
CA ARG A 409 16.69 -19.97 -16.49
C ARG A 409 15.47 -19.53 -15.67
N ASN A 410 14.65 -18.67 -16.27
CA ASN A 410 13.37 -18.23 -15.75
C ASN A 410 12.38 -18.10 -16.91
N VAL A 411 11.15 -18.54 -16.73
CA VAL A 411 10.06 -18.27 -17.68
C VAL A 411 8.82 -17.88 -16.91
N ILE A 412 8.11 -16.88 -17.41
CA ILE A 412 6.83 -16.44 -16.85
C ILE A 412 5.77 -16.70 -17.89
N THR A 413 4.72 -17.41 -17.51
CA THR A 413 3.59 -17.75 -18.39
C THR A 413 2.31 -17.17 -17.82
N LEU A 414 1.57 -16.44 -18.64
CA LEU A 414 0.17 -16.11 -18.37
C LEU A 414 -0.68 -17.13 -19.09
N ARG A 415 -1.50 -17.87 -18.35
CA ARG A 415 -2.45 -18.85 -18.89
C ARG A 415 -3.85 -18.47 -18.44
N GLY A 416 -4.85 -18.58 -19.30
CA GLY A 416 -6.21 -18.30 -18.88
C GLY A 416 -7.26 -19.01 -19.70
N ALA A 417 -8.45 -19.12 -19.10
CA ALA A 417 -9.63 -19.68 -19.71
C ALA A 417 -10.57 -18.55 -20.16
N LEU A 418 -11.16 -18.69 -21.35
CA LEU A 418 -12.15 -17.76 -21.87
C LEU A 418 -13.57 -18.28 -21.63
N SER A 419 -14.55 -17.41 -21.75
CA SER A 419 -15.98 -17.74 -21.54
C SER A 419 -16.54 -18.74 -22.57
N ASP A 420 -15.90 -18.91 -23.72
CA ASP A 420 -16.24 -19.91 -24.74
C ASP A 420 -15.60 -21.29 -24.48
N GLY A 421 -14.84 -21.43 -23.39
CA GLY A 421 -14.15 -22.65 -22.99
C GLY A 421 -12.77 -22.84 -23.64
N SER A 422 -12.35 -21.95 -24.54
CA SER A 422 -10.99 -21.96 -25.07
C SER A 422 -9.96 -21.51 -24.04
N GLN A 423 -8.69 -21.84 -24.28
CA GLN A 423 -7.57 -21.46 -23.44
C GLN A 423 -6.55 -20.66 -24.24
N ILE A 424 -5.93 -19.70 -23.57
CA ILE A 424 -4.81 -18.93 -24.10
C ILE A 424 -3.64 -19.04 -23.15
N SER A 425 -2.43 -19.11 -23.71
CA SER A 425 -1.21 -18.97 -22.92
C SER A 425 -0.17 -18.16 -23.68
N VAL A 426 0.53 -17.27 -22.99
CA VAL A 426 1.69 -16.55 -23.50
C VAL A 426 2.84 -16.65 -22.50
N SER A 427 4.05 -16.91 -22.98
CA SER A 427 5.23 -17.09 -22.13
C SER A 427 6.31 -16.11 -22.54
N GLY A 428 7.02 -15.55 -21.55
CA GLY A 428 8.14 -14.65 -21.79
C GLY A 428 9.31 -14.88 -20.85
N THR A 429 10.47 -14.37 -21.26
CA THR A 429 11.70 -14.40 -20.48
C THR A 429 12.57 -13.17 -20.73
N LEU A 430 13.58 -12.97 -19.90
CA LEU A 430 14.63 -11.96 -20.07
C LEU A 430 15.91 -12.65 -20.51
N THR A 431 16.49 -12.19 -21.63
CA THR A 431 17.67 -12.82 -22.24
C THR A 431 18.91 -11.94 -22.19
N GLY A 432 20.06 -12.58 -21.95
CA GLY A 432 21.37 -11.94 -21.92
C GLY A 432 21.58 -10.96 -20.75
N THR A 433 22.77 -10.34 -20.70
CA THR A 433 23.11 -9.35 -19.67
C THR A 433 22.34 -8.04 -19.81
N LYS A 434 21.79 -7.78 -21.00
CA LYS A 434 20.92 -6.64 -21.28
C LYS A 434 19.47 -6.85 -20.82
N GLN A 435 19.13 -8.06 -20.35
CA GLN A 435 17.77 -8.43 -19.93
C GLN A 435 16.72 -8.07 -20.99
N VAL A 436 16.99 -8.47 -22.25
CA VAL A 436 16.07 -8.20 -23.35
C VAL A 436 14.81 -9.05 -23.17
N GLU A 437 13.67 -8.38 -23.12
CA GLU A 437 12.34 -8.97 -23.02
C GLU A 437 11.99 -9.73 -24.31
N LYS A 438 11.68 -11.02 -24.16
CA LYS A 438 11.30 -11.88 -25.28
C LYS A 438 10.00 -12.61 -24.99
N LEU A 439 9.17 -12.72 -26.03
CA LEU A 439 8.06 -13.65 -26.10
C LEU A 439 8.60 -14.99 -26.59
N VAL A 440 8.43 -16.04 -25.78
CA VAL A 440 9.02 -17.36 -26.01
C VAL A 440 8.02 -18.47 -26.30
N ALA A 441 6.74 -18.26 -25.98
CA ALA A 441 5.69 -19.18 -26.42
C ALA A 441 4.35 -18.49 -26.54
N ILE A 442 3.52 -18.97 -27.48
CA ILE A 442 2.10 -18.64 -27.56
C ILE A 442 1.32 -19.94 -27.81
N ASN A 443 0.34 -20.24 -26.95
CA ASN A 443 -0.55 -21.40 -27.05
C ASN A 443 0.20 -22.74 -27.28
N GLY A 444 1.38 -22.89 -26.67
CA GLY A 444 2.23 -24.08 -26.80
C GLY A 444 3.10 -24.14 -28.06
N TYR A 445 3.12 -23.09 -28.89
CA TYR A 445 4.08 -22.95 -29.99
C TYR A 445 5.30 -22.18 -29.50
N ASP A 446 6.48 -22.78 -29.64
CA ASP A 446 7.74 -22.17 -29.24
C ASP A 446 8.14 -21.08 -30.23
N VAL A 447 8.28 -19.86 -29.73
CA VAL A 447 8.74 -18.69 -30.47
C VAL A 447 9.90 -18.04 -29.71
N GLU A 448 10.54 -17.04 -30.28
CA GLU A 448 11.62 -16.29 -29.67
C GLU A 448 11.72 -14.92 -30.37
N VAL A 449 10.68 -14.10 -30.16
CA VAL A 449 10.59 -12.76 -30.74
C VAL A 449 10.75 -11.69 -29.67
N PRO A 450 11.37 -10.53 -29.98
CA PRO A 450 11.38 -9.42 -29.04
C PRO A 450 9.96 -8.90 -28.78
N LEU A 451 9.70 -8.42 -27.56
CA LEU A 451 8.47 -7.68 -27.26
C LEU A 451 8.57 -6.26 -27.84
N ALA A 452 8.23 -6.14 -29.12
CA ALA A 452 8.12 -4.89 -29.86
C ALA A 452 6.81 -4.13 -29.56
N LYS A 453 6.63 -2.97 -30.17
CA LYS A 453 5.41 -2.17 -30.03
C LYS A 453 4.22 -2.73 -30.80
N HIS A 454 4.46 -3.25 -32.01
CA HIS A 454 3.42 -3.76 -32.90
C HIS A 454 3.72 -5.22 -33.25
N HIS A 455 2.78 -6.10 -32.94
CA HIS A 455 2.84 -7.51 -33.29
C HIS A 455 1.64 -7.91 -34.16
N VAL A 456 1.87 -8.80 -35.12
CA VAL A 456 0.82 -9.51 -35.83
C VAL A 456 0.98 -10.99 -35.56
N VAL A 457 -0.02 -11.58 -34.91
CA VAL A 457 -0.08 -13.01 -34.59
C VAL A 457 -1.10 -13.67 -35.51
N MET A 458 -0.66 -14.70 -36.23
CA MET A 458 -1.52 -15.43 -37.15
C MET A 458 -1.34 -16.94 -37.02
N SER A 459 -2.44 -17.67 -37.17
CA SER A 459 -2.43 -19.13 -37.22
C SER A 459 -3.13 -19.63 -38.48
N TYR A 460 -2.51 -20.57 -39.17
CA TYR A 460 -2.96 -21.07 -40.47
C TYR A 460 -2.45 -22.50 -40.71
N VAL A 461 -2.97 -23.16 -41.73
CA VAL A 461 -2.46 -24.47 -42.18
C VAL A 461 -1.20 -24.25 -43.03
N ASP A 462 -0.09 -24.86 -42.62
CA ASP A 462 1.22 -24.71 -43.29
C ASP A 462 1.17 -25.26 -44.71
N ARG A 463 1.34 -24.37 -45.70
CA ARG A 463 1.44 -24.73 -47.12
C ARG A 463 2.42 -23.83 -47.87
N PRO A 464 3.04 -24.32 -48.96
CA PRO A 464 3.98 -23.53 -49.75
C PRO A 464 3.40 -22.18 -50.19
N GLY A 465 4.19 -21.12 -50.06
CA GLY A 465 3.88 -19.79 -50.58
C GLY A 465 3.26 -18.82 -49.58
N ILE A 466 2.84 -19.25 -48.38
CA ILE A 466 2.21 -18.36 -47.39
C ILE A 466 3.09 -17.15 -47.03
N VAL A 467 4.38 -17.37 -46.77
CA VAL A 467 5.33 -16.29 -46.45
C VAL A 467 5.41 -15.23 -47.55
N ALA A 468 5.37 -15.66 -48.82
CA ALA A 468 5.40 -14.76 -49.95
C ALA A 468 4.09 -13.95 -50.09
N VAL A 469 2.95 -14.52 -49.66
CA VAL A 469 1.66 -13.82 -49.67
C VAL A 469 1.71 -12.66 -48.70
N TYR A 470 1.89 -12.90 -47.40
CA TYR A 470 1.88 -11.78 -46.46
C TYR A 470 3.09 -10.85 -46.67
N GLY A 471 4.28 -11.36 -47.02
CA GLY A 471 5.43 -10.49 -47.32
C GLY A 471 5.15 -9.49 -48.45
N ARG A 472 4.43 -9.91 -49.49
CA ARG A 472 3.96 -9.01 -50.55
C ARG A 472 2.91 -8.02 -50.04
N GLU A 473 1.89 -8.50 -49.35
CA GLU A 473 0.79 -7.62 -48.89
C GLU A 473 1.27 -6.51 -47.94
N PHE A 474 2.14 -6.84 -46.97
CA PHE A 474 2.76 -5.85 -46.08
C PHE A 474 3.68 -4.89 -46.85
N GLY A 475 4.48 -5.40 -47.80
CA GLY A 475 5.35 -4.59 -48.64
C GLY A 475 4.59 -3.62 -49.56
N ASP A 476 3.51 -4.07 -50.20
CA ASP A 476 2.62 -3.25 -51.03
C ASP A 476 1.93 -2.16 -50.20
N ALA A 477 1.62 -2.47 -48.94
CA ALA A 477 1.12 -1.51 -47.96
C ALA A 477 2.21 -0.60 -47.35
N SER A 478 3.47 -0.76 -47.77
CA SER A 478 4.63 0.00 -47.26
C SER A 478 4.84 -0.16 -45.74
N VAL A 479 4.50 -1.32 -45.20
CA VAL A 479 4.73 -1.70 -43.80
C VAL A 479 5.95 -2.61 -43.71
N ASN A 480 6.97 -2.18 -42.97
CA ASN A 480 8.19 -2.97 -42.79
C ASN A 480 7.99 -4.07 -41.74
N ILE A 481 8.51 -5.27 -42.04
CA ILE A 481 8.57 -6.39 -41.11
C ILE A 481 9.96 -6.38 -40.43
N ALA A 482 10.00 -5.96 -39.16
CA ALA A 482 11.23 -5.87 -38.38
C ALA A 482 11.72 -7.22 -37.83
N GLY A 483 10.80 -8.19 -37.71
CA GLY A 483 11.06 -9.49 -37.12
C GLY A 483 9.95 -10.46 -37.48
N MET A 484 10.30 -11.73 -37.66
CA MET A 484 9.36 -12.76 -38.06
C MET A 484 9.83 -14.11 -37.53
N GLN A 485 8.90 -14.85 -36.93
CA GLN A 485 9.13 -16.24 -36.57
C GLN A 485 7.91 -17.08 -36.90
N ILE A 486 8.19 -18.32 -37.29
CA ILE A 486 7.19 -19.32 -37.63
C ILE A 486 7.47 -20.55 -36.78
N ALA A 487 6.45 -21.00 -36.06
CA ALA A 487 6.48 -22.18 -35.22
C ALA A 487 5.44 -23.19 -35.73
N ARG A 488 5.81 -24.48 -35.75
CA ARG A 488 4.92 -25.58 -36.11
C ARG A 488 5.27 -26.81 -35.28
N THR A 489 4.26 -27.58 -34.91
CA THR A 489 4.44 -28.84 -34.16
C THR A 489 4.69 -30.03 -35.08
N GLU A 490 4.14 -30.00 -36.30
CA GLU A 490 4.33 -31.04 -37.32
C GLU A 490 4.39 -30.42 -38.73
N ALA A 491 5.07 -31.09 -39.66
CA ALA A 491 5.18 -30.61 -41.03
C ALA A 491 3.84 -30.70 -41.77
N GLY A 492 3.37 -29.59 -42.35
CA GLY A 492 2.08 -29.53 -43.06
C GLY A 492 0.84 -29.45 -42.15
N GLY A 493 1.03 -29.38 -40.83
CA GLY A 493 -0.03 -29.14 -39.85
C GLY A 493 -0.32 -27.64 -39.66
N LYS A 494 -0.84 -27.27 -38.49
CA LYS A 494 -1.01 -25.86 -38.13
C LYS A 494 0.34 -25.20 -37.83
N ALA A 495 0.48 -23.96 -38.29
CA ALA A 495 1.59 -23.09 -37.95
C ALA A 495 1.08 -21.84 -37.23
N LEU A 496 1.95 -21.28 -36.39
CA LEU A 496 1.80 -19.97 -35.80
C LEU A 496 2.91 -19.07 -36.34
N SER A 497 2.56 -17.89 -36.85
CA SER A 497 3.54 -16.86 -37.17
C SER A 497 3.34 -15.64 -36.27
N VAL A 498 4.47 -15.13 -35.77
CA VAL A 498 4.53 -13.87 -35.03
C VAL A 498 5.43 -12.93 -35.79
N ILE A 499 4.89 -11.79 -36.19
CA ILE A 499 5.59 -10.76 -36.94
C ILE A 499 5.64 -9.50 -36.08
N THR A 500 6.78 -8.81 -36.04
CA THR A 500 6.88 -7.46 -35.49
C THR A 500 6.98 -6.46 -36.63
N ILE A 501 6.17 -5.41 -36.59
CA ILE A 501 6.12 -4.37 -37.64
C ILE A 501 6.50 -3.00 -37.08
N ASP A 502 6.99 -2.11 -37.94
CA ASP A 502 7.47 -0.77 -37.51
C ASP A 502 6.34 0.24 -37.27
N SER A 503 5.14 -0.04 -37.77
CA SER A 503 3.96 0.83 -37.67
C SER A 503 2.68 -0.01 -37.64
N PRO A 504 1.57 0.51 -37.10
CA PRO A 504 0.28 -0.18 -37.16
C PRO A 504 -0.11 -0.59 -38.58
N ALA A 505 -0.78 -1.73 -38.72
CA ALA A 505 -1.28 -2.20 -39.98
C ALA A 505 -2.41 -1.29 -40.50
N PRO A 506 -2.37 -0.83 -41.76
CA PRO A 506 -3.45 -0.06 -42.34
C PRO A 506 -4.78 -0.82 -42.36
N ASP A 507 -5.88 -0.07 -42.27
CA ASP A 507 -7.25 -0.62 -42.32
C ASP A 507 -7.43 -1.61 -43.48
N GLY A 508 -7.92 -2.81 -43.15
CA GLY A 508 -8.21 -3.87 -44.12
C GLY A 508 -7.01 -4.68 -44.61
N LEU A 509 -5.77 -4.30 -44.29
CA LEU A 509 -4.58 -5.09 -44.66
C LEU A 509 -4.63 -6.49 -44.05
N LEU A 510 -4.88 -6.58 -42.74
CA LEU A 510 -4.86 -7.86 -42.02
C LEU A 510 -5.98 -8.79 -42.47
N GLU A 511 -7.17 -8.27 -42.77
CA GLU A 511 -8.26 -9.07 -43.31
C GLU A 511 -7.94 -9.60 -44.72
N LYS A 512 -7.33 -8.75 -45.56
CA LYS A 512 -6.85 -9.17 -46.89
C LYS A 512 -5.86 -10.32 -46.78
N VAL A 513 -4.90 -10.23 -45.85
CA VAL A 513 -3.93 -11.30 -45.58
C VAL A 513 -4.63 -12.54 -45.04
N ARG A 514 -5.53 -12.39 -44.06
CA ARG A 514 -6.26 -13.50 -43.41
C ARG A 514 -7.00 -14.34 -44.44
N VAL A 515 -7.73 -13.71 -45.36
CA VAL A 515 -8.44 -14.39 -46.45
C VAL A 515 -7.47 -15.05 -47.43
N ALA A 516 -6.38 -14.38 -47.80
CA ALA A 516 -5.43 -14.89 -48.78
C ALA A 516 -4.67 -16.14 -48.29
N ILE A 517 -4.38 -16.22 -46.98
CA ILE A 517 -3.66 -17.35 -46.39
C ILE A 517 -4.59 -18.37 -45.72
N ASP A 518 -5.90 -18.10 -45.69
CA ASP A 518 -6.90 -18.94 -45.00
C ASP A 518 -6.54 -19.14 -43.52
N ALA A 519 -6.34 -18.03 -42.81
CA ALA A 519 -5.94 -18.04 -41.41
C ALA A 519 -7.14 -18.17 -40.46
N ASP A 520 -6.98 -19.07 -39.48
CA ASP A 520 -7.88 -19.27 -38.35
C ASP A 520 -7.80 -18.10 -37.35
N LEU A 521 -6.61 -17.53 -37.21
CA LEU A 521 -6.31 -16.42 -36.31
C LEU A 521 -5.54 -15.35 -37.09
N MET A 522 -5.94 -14.09 -36.93
CA MET A 522 -5.21 -12.91 -37.40
C MET A 522 -5.48 -11.79 -36.41
N GLN A 523 -4.51 -11.46 -35.57
CA GLN A 523 -4.63 -10.43 -34.53
C GLN A 523 -3.46 -9.47 -34.61
N GLU A 524 -3.78 -8.18 -34.58
CA GLU A 524 -2.81 -7.13 -34.29
C GLU A 524 -2.81 -6.87 -32.79
N ILE A 525 -1.62 -6.73 -32.23
CA ILE A 525 -1.41 -6.45 -30.81
C ILE A 525 -0.49 -5.24 -30.72
N ASP A 526 -1.04 -4.16 -30.21
CA ASP A 526 -0.31 -2.93 -29.92
C ASP A 526 0.02 -2.87 -28.43
N ILE A 527 1.31 -2.91 -28.13
CA ILE A 527 1.81 -2.77 -26.75
C ILE A 527 2.01 -1.29 -26.44
N THR A 528 1.33 -0.82 -25.41
CA THR A 528 1.49 0.53 -24.85
C THR A 528 2.47 0.51 -23.68
N GLU A 529 3.20 1.61 -23.50
CA GLU A 529 4.07 1.83 -22.34
C GLU A 529 3.30 2.20 -21.06
#